data_AF-A0AAP3CP38-F1
#
_entry.id   AF-A0AAP3CP38-F1
#
_cell.length_a   1.000
_cell.length_b   1.000
_cell.length_c   1.000
_cell.angle_alpha   90.00
_cell.angle_beta   90.00
_cell.angle_gamma   90.00
#
_symmetry.space_group_name_H-M   'P 1'
#
loop_
_entity.id
_entity.type
_entity.pdbx_description
1 polymer ?
#
loop_
_entity_poly.entity_id
_entity_poly.type
_entity_poly.pdbx_seq_one_letter_code
_entity_poly.pdbx_strand_id
1 'polypeptide(L)'
;MTLCRKGPIILFLSAVCLMLTGCQQPKEETPFYYGTWDEGITPGPTDGVKSATVTFTKDKVLETEVIEGRGEVQLPFMEYKVMSQSTDGSIEIQYLGSYYPLKSKLKRGRDGTLIWEQNGQAKTMTRIESKAGKEEKHEK
;
A
#
# COMPACT_ATOMS: atom_id res chain seq x y z
N MET A 1 -10.96 59.97 49.44
CA MET A 1 -11.33 59.29 48.19
C MET A 1 -10.19 58.39 47.76
N THR A 2 -10.43 57.10 47.96
CA THR A 2 -9.90 55.90 47.29
C THR A 2 -8.43 55.84 46.87
N LEU A 3 -7.59 55.38 47.81
CA LEU A 3 -6.38 54.59 47.51
C LEU A 3 -6.82 53.18 47.06
N CYS A 4 -6.55 52.81 45.81
CA CYS A 4 -6.66 51.45 45.25
C CYS A 4 -5.38 51.23 44.44
N ARG A 5 -4.65 50.10 44.45
CA ARG A 5 -4.99 48.73 44.82
C ARG A 5 -3.66 47.95 44.96
N LYS A 6 -3.53 47.12 45.99
CA LYS A 6 -2.57 46.01 46.03
C LYS A 6 -2.99 44.97 44.98
N GLY A 7 -2.04 44.44 44.21
CA GLY A 7 -2.21 43.24 43.39
C GLY A 7 -0.86 42.52 43.28
N PRO A 8 -0.75 41.27 43.75
CA PRO A 8 0.51 40.53 43.73
C PRO A 8 0.56 39.57 42.54
N ILE A 9 1.78 39.08 42.26
CA ILE A 9 2.06 37.73 41.73
C ILE A 9 1.78 37.48 40.23
N ILE A 10 2.89 37.38 39.50
CA ILE A 10 3.20 36.37 38.47
C ILE A 10 2.17 36.19 37.35
N LEU A 11 2.51 36.72 36.17
CA LEU A 11 2.05 36.18 34.89
C LEU A 11 3.29 35.82 34.07
N PHE A 12 3.89 34.68 34.44
CA PHE A 12 4.71 33.87 33.55
C PHE A 12 3.79 33.41 32.41
N LEU A 13 3.70 34.18 31.32
CA LEU A 13 3.12 33.73 30.05
C LEU A 13 4.14 32.85 29.32
N SER A 14 4.50 31.74 29.97
CA SER A 14 5.19 30.60 29.37
C SER A 14 4.15 29.67 28.76
N ALA A 15 3.90 29.83 27.46
CA ALA A 15 3.31 28.85 26.54
C ALA A 15 3.13 29.57 25.20
N VAL A 16 4.16 29.76 24.37
CA VAL A 16 4.74 28.70 23.52
C VAL A 16 3.79 27.50 23.33
N CYS A 17 2.54 27.78 22.96
CA CYS A 17 1.75 26.82 22.19
C CYS A 17 1.96 27.12 20.71
N LEU A 18 3.22 27.00 20.27
CA LEU A 18 3.50 26.66 18.88
C LEU A 18 2.89 25.27 18.69
N MET A 19 1.68 25.23 18.13
CA MET A 19 1.12 24.02 17.54
C MET A 19 1.99 23.66 16.32
N LEU A 20 3.21 23.20 16.59
CA LEU A 20 4.01 22.41 15.66
C LEU A 20 3.36 21.02 15.65
N THR A 21 2.15 20.93 15.11
CA THR A 21 1.69 19.66 14.53
C THR A 21 2.46 19.48 13.25
N GLY A 22 3.76 19.18 13.40
CA GLY A 22 4.54 18.66 12.31
C GLY A 22 3.88 17.35 11.92
N CYS A 23 3.19 17.32 10.78
CA CYS A 23 3.12 16.10 10.00
C CYS A 23 4.58 15.76 9.69
N GLN A 24 5.21 14.97 10.56
CA GLN A 24 6.48 14.33 10.25
C GLN A 24 6.23 13.59 8.94
N GLN A 25 6.76 14.11 7.84
CA GLN A 25 6.85 13.34 6.59
C GLN A 25 7.63 12.08 6.95
N PRO A 26 7.04 10.88 6.87
CA PRO A 26 7.74 9.69 7.30
C PRO A 26 8.99 9.50 6.45
N LYS A 27 10.12 9.23 7.12
CA LYS A 27 11.41 8.89 6.50
C LYS A 27 11.22 7.66 5.63
N GLU A 28 11.65 7.76 4.36
CA GLU A 28 11.55 6.71 3.32
C GLU A 28 10.34 5.80 3.50
N GLU A 29 9.14 6.33 3.23
CA GLU A 29 7.94 5.50 3.16
C GLU A 29 8.18 4.39 2.15
N THR A 30 8.26 3.14 2.63
CA THR A 30 7.99 1.97 1.82
C THR A 30 6.78 2.28 0.93
N PRO A 31 6.88 2.19 -0.40
CA PRO A 31 5.80 2.60 -1.29
C PRO A 31 4.47 1.97 -0.87
N PHE A 32 3.40 2.75 -0.90
CA PHE A 32 2.10 2.32 -0.36
C PHE A 32 1.58 1.01 -0.97
N TYR A 33 2.03 0.68 -2.18
CA TYR A 33 1.61 -0.50 -2.91
C TYR A 33 2.44 -1.76 -2.56
N TYR A 34 3.53 -1.65 -1.80
CA TYR A 34 4.32 -2.81 -1.39
C TYR A 34 3.61 -3.68 -0.35
N GLY A 35 3.86 -4.98 -0.45
CA GLY A 35 3.27 -6.00 0.40
C GLY A 35 2.30 -6.89 -0.37
N THR A 36 1.62 -7.76 0.37
CA THR A 36 0.69 -8.75 -0.15
C THR A 36 -0.73 -8.23 -0.09
N TRP A 37 -1.47 -8.42 -1.18
CA TRP A 37 -2.84 -7.96 -1.36
C TRP A 37 -3.72 -9.12 -1.79
N ASP A 38 -4.91 -9.20 -1.20
CA ASP A 38 -5.96 -10.11 -1.65
C ASP A 38 -6.68 -9.48 -2.84
N GLU A 39 -6.81 -10.23 -3.94
CA GLU A 39 -7.51 -9.76 -5.13
C GLU A 39 -9.04 -9.76 -4.96
N GLY A 40 -9.57 -10.41 -3.91
CA GLY A 40 -11.00 -10.46 -3.63
C GLY A 40 -11.80 -11.18 -4.73
N ILE A 41 -11.17 -12.14 -5.42
CA ILE A 41 -11.82 -12.89 -6.48
C ILE A 41 -12.90 -13.82 -5.91
N THR A 42 -14.07 -13.83 -6.54
CA THR A 42 -15.08 -14.85 -6.28
C THR A 42 -14.72 -16.11 -7.05
N PRO A 43 -14.70 -17.29 -6.41
CA PRO A 43 -14.37 -18.54 -7.09
C PRO A 43 -15.24 -18.76 -8.33
N GLY A 44 -14.58 -18.91 -9.49
CA GLY A 44 -15.24 -19.22 -10.76
C GLY A 44 -15.34 -20.73 -11.01
N PRO A 45 -16.31 -21.20 -11.80
CA PRO A 45 -16.51 -22.63 -12.05
C PRO A 45 -15.45 -23.28 -12.94
N THR A 46 -14.64 -22.50 -13.66
CA THR A 46 -13.82 -23.00 -14.78
C THR A 46 -12.37 -23.31 -14.41
N ASP A 47 -11.75 -22.48 -13.56
CA ASP A 47 -10.32 -22.59 -13.25
C ASP A 47 -10.05 -23.13 -11.83
N GLY A 48 -11.10 -23.31 -11.01
CA GLY A 48 -11.00 -23.85 -9.65
C GLY A 48 -10.23 -22.94 -8.67
N VAL A 49 -9.87 -21.72 -9.08
CA VAL A 49 -9.21 -20.74 -8.22
C VAL A 49 -10.20 -20.27 -7.16
N LYS A 50 -9.87 -20.51 -5.89
CA LYS A 50 -10.64 -20.12 -4.70
C LYS A 50 -10.27 -18.74 -4.18
N SER A 51 -9.00 -18.38 -4.26
CA SER A 51 -8.50 -17.05 -3.88
C SER A 51 -7.21 -16.74 -4.64
N ALA A 52 -6.93 -15.46 -4.81
CA ALA A 52 -5.71 -14.99 -5.46
C ALA A 52 -5.13 -13.85 -4.66
N THR A 53 -3.81 -13.88 -4.50
CA THR A 53 -3.07 -12.85 -3.79
C THR A 53 -1.94 -12.36 -4.66
N VAL A 54 -1.63 -11.07 -4.56
CA VAL A 54 -0.55 -10.44 -5.29
C VAL A 54 0.39 -9.76 -4.32
N THR A 55 1.68 -10.04 -4.44
CA THR A 55 2.73 -9.41 -3.64
C THR A 55 3.57 -8.50 -4.52
N PHE A 56 3.52 -7.20 -4.22
CA PHE A 56 4.39 -6.21 -4.84
C PHE A 56 5.66 -6.05 -4.02
N THR A 57 6.78 -6.33 -4.66
CA THR A 57 8.13 -6.14 -4.11
C THR A 57 8.80 -4.95 -4.80
N LYS A 58 10.13 -4.81 -4.71
CA LYS A 58 10.83 -3.66 -5.27
C LYS A 58 10.77 -3.60 -6.80
N ASP A 59 10.94 -4.75 -7.42
CA ASP A 59 11.17 -4.94 -8.85
C ASP A 59 10.25 -6.02 -9.44
N LYS A 60 9.52 -6.76 -8.59
CA LYS A 60 8.72 -7.92 -9.00
C LYS A 60 7.30 -7.90 -8.44
N VAL A 61 6.39 -8.39 -9.23
CA VAL A 61 5.03 -8.79 -8.83
C VAL A 61 5.00 -10.31 -8.76
N LEU A 62 4.50 -10.82 -7.63
CA LEU A 62 4.38 -12.25 -7.35
C LEU A 62 2.89 -12.55 -7.15
N GLU A 63 2.30 -13.30 -8.08
CA GLU A 63 0.92 -13.73 -7.98
C GLU A 63 0.87 -15.16 -7.44
N THR A 64 -0.02 -15.39 -6.48
CA THR A 64 -0.26 -16.71 -5.89
C THR A 64 -1.76 -16.99 -5.93
N GLU A 65 -2.13 -18.13 -6.49
CA GLU A 65 -3.51 -18.61 -6.59
C GLU A 65 -3.71 -19.83 -5.70
N VAL A 66 -4.81 -19.89 -4.96
CA VAL A 66 -5.24 -21.08 -4.24
C VAL A 66 -6.22 -21.83 -5.12
N ILE A 67 -5.81 -22.99 -5.63
CA ILE A 67 -6.61 -23.79 -6.56
C ILE A 67 -7.19 -25.01 -5.85
N GLU A 68 -8.47 -25.28 -6.06
CA GLU A 68 -9.13 -26.46 -5.51
C GLU A 68 -8.38 -27.75 -5.88
N GLY A 69 -8.02 -28.54 -4.86
CA GLY A 69 -7.31 -29.82 -5.04
C GLY A 69 -5.81 -29.69 -5.35
N ARG A 70 -5.29 -28.48 -5.58
CA ARG A 70 -3.84 -28.24 -5.76
C ARG A 70 -3.21 -27.43 -4.64
N GLY A 71 -4.01 -26.66 -3.90
CA GLY A 71 -3.50 -25.77 -2.85
C GLY A 71 -2.95 -24.47 -3.44
N GLU A 72 -2.00 -23.86 -2.74
CA GLU A 72 -1.31 -22.63 -3.18
C GLU A 72 -0.37 -22.92 -4.34
N VAL A 73 -0.50 -22.14 -5.42
CA VAL A 73 0.32 -22.19 -6.62
C VAL A 73 0.86 -20.80 -6.88
N GLN A 74 2.19 -20.65 -6.83
CA GLN A 74 2.86 -19.42 -7.20
C GLN A 74 3.03 -19.36 -8.73
N LEU A 75 2.51 -18.30 -9.33
CA LEU A 75 2.68 -18.03 -10.76
C LEU A 75 4.09 -17.47 -11.03
N PRO A 76 4.58 -17.54 -12.29
CA PRO A 76 5.83 -16.91 -12.68
C PRO A 76 5.85 -15.42 -12.31
N PHE A 77 6.94 -14.98 -11.69
CA PHE A 77 7.09 -13.58 -11.28
C PHE A 77 7.14 -12.65 -12.50
N MET A 78 6.56 -11.46 -12.35
CA MET A 78 6.61 -10.41 -13.35
C MET A 78 7.51 -9.28 -12.89
N GLU A 79 8.59 -9.04 -13.61
CA GLU A 79 9.45 -7.88 -13.37
C GLU A 79 8.78 -6.61 -13.89
N TYR A 80 8.95 -5.51 -13.17
CA TYR A 80 8.41 -4.22 -13.57
C TYR A 80 9.37 -3.07 -13.22
N LYS A 81 9.17 -1.95 -13.90
CA LYS A 81 9.77 -0.66 -13.55
C LYS A 81 8.70 0.38 -13.28
N VAL A 82 8.98 1.28 -12.33
CA VAL A 82 8.17 2.47 -12.11
C VAL A 82 8.48 3.47 -13.23
N MET A 83 7.46 3.86 -13.98
CA MET A 83 7.57 4.80 -15.10
C MET A 83 7.35 6.24 -14.64
N SER A 84 6.32 6.45 -13.82
CA SER A 84 5.95 7.77 -13.34
C SER A 84 5.19 7.69 -12.02
N GLN A 85 5.26 8.78 -11.25
CA GLN A 85 4.38 9.03 -10.12
C GLN A 85 3.62 10.31 -10.41
N SER A 86 2.30 10.23 -10.38
CA SER A 86 1.41 11.36 -10.61
C SER A 86 1.26 12.20 -9.34
N THR A 87 0.76 13.43 -9.50
CA THR A 87 0.51 14.37 -8.39
C THR A 87 -0.57 13.89 -7.42
N ASP A 88 -1.48 13.02 -7.87
CA ASP A 88 -2.49 12.36 -7.04
C ASP A 88 -1.93 11.16 -6.23
N GLY A 89 -0.62 10.91 -6.33
CA GLY A 89 0.06 9.80 -5.69
C GLY A 89 -0.07 8.47 -6.43
N SER A 90 -0.73 8.42 -7.59
CA SER A 90 -0.79 7.22 -8.41
C SER A 90 0.55 6.88 -9.05
N ILE A 91 0.84 5.59 -9.19
CA ILE A 91 2.09 5.06 -9.76
C ILE A 91 1.77 4.37 -11.08
N GLU A 92 2.48 4.72 -12.14
CA GLU A 92 2.45 3.96 -13.38
C GLU A 92 3.64 3.00 -13.40
N ILE A 93 3.37 1.71 -13.60
CA ILE A 93 4.37 0.67 -13.77
C ILE A 93 4.31 0.11 -15.19
N GLN A 94 5.45 -0.35 -15.69
CA GLN A 94 5.56 -1.09 -16.93
C GLN A 94 6.25 -2.42 -16.67
N TYR A 95 5.62 -3.51 -17.14
CA TYR A 95 6.20 -4.84 -17.03
C TYR A 95 7.33 -5.05 -18.04
N LEU A 96 8.24 -5.95 -17.68
CA LEU A 96 9.40 -6.34 -18.47
C LEU A 96 9.24 -7.77 -19.02
N GLY A 97 10.18 -8.20 -19.86
CA GLY A 97 10.16 -9.54 -20.45
C GLY A 97 8.96 -9.78 -21.36
N SER A 98 8.36 -10.97 -21.25
CA SER A 98 7.25 -11.42 -22.10
C SER A 98 5.97 -10.58 -21.96
N TYR A 99 5.83 -9.80 -20.89
CA TYR A 99 4.68 -8.95 -20.65
C TYR A 99 4.87 -7.53 -21.17
N TYR A 100 6.06 -7.15 -21.66
CA TYR A 100 6.28 -5.86 -22.29
C TYR A 100 5.46 -5.75 -23.61
N PRO A 101 4.83 -4.61 -23.94
CA PRO A 101 4.92 -3.29 -23.29
C PRO A 101 3.82 -2.98 -22.27
N LEU A 102 3.16 -4.00 -21.71
CA LEU A 102 2.01 -3.84 -20.83
C LEU A 102 2.31 -2.89 -19.66
N LYS A 103 1.36 -1.99 -19.40
CA LYS A 103 1.42 -1.03 -18.31
C LYS A 103 0.24 -1.21 -17.37
N SER A 104 0.47 -0.86 -16.11
CA SER A 104 -0.57 -0.81 -15.09
C SER A 104 -0.44 0.45 -14.25
N LYS A 105 -1.56 0.88 -13.67
CA LYS A 105 -1.62 2.01 -12.75
C LYS A 105 -2.04 1.53 -11.36
N LEU A 106 -1.34 2.01 -10.34
CA LEU A 106 -1.58 1.71 -8.93
C LEU A 106 -2.04 2.99 -8.23
N LYS A 107 -3.14 2.92 -7.48
CA LYS A 107 -3.70 4.06 -6.75
C LYS A 107 -4.06 3.66 -5.32
N ARG A 108 -3.98 4.61 -4.40
CA ARG A 108 -4.53 4.45 -3.05
C ARG A 108 -6.06 4.40 -3.14
N GLY A 109 -6.65 3.33 -2.64
CA GLY A 109 -8.09 3.20 -2.48
C GLY A 109 -8.55 3.70 -1.10
N ARG A 110 -9.83 3.49 -0.80
CA ARG A 110 -10.39 3.77 0.53
C ARG A 110 -9.93 2.73 1.54
N ASP A 111 -9.89 3.10 2.82
CA ASP A 111 -9.62 2.18 3.93
C ASP A 111 -8.32 1.37 3.81
N GLY A 112 -7.30 1.97 3.18
CA GLY A 112 -5.99 1.34 2.99
C GLY A 112 -5.92 0.28 1.88
N THR A 113 -6.94 0.21 1.00
CA THR A 113 -6.94 -0.66 -0.18
C THR A 113 -6.00 -0.17 -1.29
N LEU A 114 -5.62 -1.07 -2.19
CA LEU A 114 -4.87 -0.78 -3.41
C LEU A 114 -5.78 -0.96 -4.62
N ILE A 115 -5.90 0.08 -5.44
CA ILE A 115 -6.59 -0.01 -6.72
C ILE A 115 -5.54 -0.28 -7.79
N TRP A 116 -5.66 -1.41 -8.48
CA TRP A 116 -4.80 -1.82 -9.57
C TRP A 116 -5.57 -1.82 -10.89
N GLU A 117 -5.17 -0.92 -11.78
CA GLU A 117 -5.73 -0.74 -13.10
C GLU A 117 -4.81 -1.36 -14.16
N GLN A 118 -5.30 -2.36 -14.88
CA GLN A 118 -4.60 -3.05 -15.95
C GLN A 118 -5.58 -3.33 -17.09
N ASN A 119 -5.18 -3.10 -18.34
CA ASN A 119 -6.02 -3.32 -19.53
C ASN A 119 -7.42 -2.66 -19.47
N GLY A 120 -7.53 -1.50 -18.82
CA GLY A 120 -8.80 -0.78 -18.65
C GLY A 120 -9.73 -1.36 -17.59
N GLN A 121 -9.34 -2.43 -16.90
CA GLN A 121 -10.05 -2.99 -15.75
C GLN A 121 -9.39 -2.54 -14.45
N ALA A 122 -10.19 -2.14 -13.47
CA ALA A 122 -9.73 -1.74 -12.15
C ALA A 122 -10.13 -2.82 -11.13
N LYS A 123 -9.15 -3.35 -10.40
CA LYS A 123 -9.34 -4.25 -9.27
C LYS A 123 -9.08 -3.46 -7.98
N THR A 124 -9.92 -3.67 -6.96
CA THR A 124 -9.69 -3.13 -5.61
C THR A 124 -9.25 -4.26 -4.73
N MET A 125 -8.05 -4.13 -4.16
CA MET A 125 -7.38 -5.19 -3.42
C MET A 125 -7.20 -4.76 -1.97
N THR A 126 -7.39 -5.70 -1.05
CA THR A 126 -7.26 -5.49 0.39
C THR A 126 -5.90 -5.96 0.86
N ARG A 127 -5.27 -5.21 1.76
CA ARG A 127 -3.95 -5.59 2.26
C ARG A 127 -4.07 -6.81 3.15
N ILE A 128 -3.27 -7.83 2.87
CA ILE A 128 -3.10 -8.95 3.80
C ILE A 128 -2.00 -8.55 4.76
N GLU A 129 -2.33 -8.48 6.04
CA GLU A 129 -1.31 -8.35 7.09
C GLU A 129 -0.53 -9.68 7.15
N SER A 130 0.59 -9.74 6.43
CA SER A 130 1.57 -10.82 6.61
C SER A 130 1.93 -10.82 8.09
N LYS A 131 1.76 -11.95 8.79
CA LYS A 131 2.15 -12.10 10.20
C LYS A 131 3.63 -11.73 10.33
N ALA A 132 3.91 -10.49 10.70
CA ALA A 132 5.25 -9.95 10.81
C ALA A 132 6.06 -10.82 11.79
N GLY A 133 6.99 -11.62 11.28
CA GLY A 133 7.86 -12.46 12.11
C GLY A 133 8.28 -13.83 11.56
N LYS A 134 7.79 -14.26 10.39
CA LYS A 134 8.38 -15.43 9.70
C LYS A 134 8.78 -15.00 8.28
N GLU A 135 10.08 -15.07 7.98
CA GLU A 135 10.54 -15.10 6.59
C GLU A 135 9.79 -16.21 5.87
N GLU A 136 8.82 -15.84 5.03
CA GLU A 136 8.28 -16.72 4.02
C GLU A 136 9.36 -16.89 2.97
N LYS A 137 10.09 -17.99 3.12
CA LYS A 137 11.09 -18.45 2.16
C LYS A 137 10.33 -18.86 0.90
N HIS A 138 10.35 -18.00 -0.11
CA HIS A 138 9.81 -18.34 -1.43
C HIS A 138 10.46 -19.64 -1.93
N GLU A 139 9.63 -20.65 -2.17
CA GLU A 139 10.04 -21.94 -2.72
C GLU A 139 10.36 -21.77 -4.21
N LYS A 140 11.40 -22.47 -4.68
CA LYS A 140 12.00 -22.33 -6.01
C LYS A 140 11.53 -23.41 -6.97
#